data_AF-A0A3D3J256-F1
#
_entry.id   AF-A0A3D3J256-F1
#
_cell.length_a   1.000
_cell.length_b   1.000
_cell.length_c   1.000
_cell.angle_alpha   90.00
_cell.angle_beta   90.00
_cell.angle_gamma   90.00
#
_symmetry.space_group_name_H-M   'P 1'
#
loop_
_entity.id
_entity.type
_entity.pdbx_description
1 polymer ?
#
loop_
_entity_poly.entity_id
_entity_poly.type
_entity_poly.pdbx_seq_one_letter_code
_entity_poly.pdbx_strand_id
1 'polypeptide(L)'
;ARLAKGKKPEYIIPFAKTKEDCKKAYLNVVGKALFLPKEYRSDNCIDSFRGIYMPYWTYNVKQKGQTKLRGETSHRRGDYIITDIYTLAGKIDAEYDGLSFDASASFDDSMSEALAPYDIKQMVPFEASYMSGYYADLADVDADTYKYQAEKYAFNASLKRIKNETREFKKYTITTSNEAPNASKMADSAVPTSADNGHSAMFPVWFLSYRNGDRVAYAAVNGQTGKVVADLPIDVKKYLLSSGIFALVIFAILNMFLVLTPTTALVMSSILTLIVFGINYFQRVDIRRTVTGEGDKGKEFLKEQGKGKKKKAEKVEEAETGVFETVTTLLGVVSVAIAVLLVFFIQPVSDIPYYVMCIVEAVFFVLSFKHTLSNYNIMATRRLPQFDRKGGDDRA
;
A
#
# COMPACT_ATOMS: atom_id res chain seq x y z
N ALA A 1 10.05 -32.36 -1.38
CA ALA A 1 9.83 -30.94 -1.74
C ALA A 1 8.41 -30.79 -2.30
N ARG A 2 7.68 -29.72 -1.94
CA ARG A 2 6.29 -29.46 -2.37
C ARG A 2 6.10 -29.43 -3.91
N LEU A 3 7.17 -29.14 -4.67
CA LEU A 3 7.20 -29.10 -6.13
C LEU A 3 6.96 -30.44 -6.85
N ALA A 4 7.15 -31.59 -6.20
CA ALA A 4 6.94 -32.89 -6.85
C ALA A 4 5.47 -33.14 -7.26
N LYS A 5 4.52 -32.32 -6.79
CA LYS A 5 3.11 -32.36 -7.16
C LYS A 5 2.63 -31.14 -7.98
N GLY A 6 3.52 -30.18 -8.27
CA GLY A 6 3.21 -28.97 -9.05
C GLY A 6 3.63 -29.11 -10.51
N LYS A 7 3.02 -28.32 -11.41
CA LYS A 7 3.44 -28.22 -12.81
C LYS A 7 4.85 -27.62 -12.86
N LYS A 8 5.75 -28.19 -13.68
CA LYS A 8 7.10 -27.66 -13.89
C LYS A 8 7.01 -26.23 -14.47
N PRO A 9 7.69 -25.22 -13.89
CA PRO A 9 7.74 -23.88 -14.46
C PRO A 9 8.40 -23.89 -15.85
N GLU A 10 8.02 -22.94 -16.70
CA GLU A 10 8.62 -22.76 -18.02
C GLU A 10 9.94 -21.98 -17.93
N TYR A 11 9.97 -20.96 -17.06
CA TYR A 11 11.08 -20.01 -16.98
C TYR A 11 11.55 -19.72 -15.55
N ILE A 12 12.75 -19.15 -15.45
CA ILE A 12 13.34 -18.71 -14.18
C ILE A 12 14.24 -17.48 -14.40
N ILE A 13 14.26 -16.57 -13.43
CA ILE A 13 15.27 -15.52 -13.34
C ILE A 13 16.29 -15.96 -12.29
N PRO A 14 17.56 -16.23 -12.63
CA PRO A 14 18.56 -16.65 -11.66
C PRO A 14 18.82 -15.60 -10.56
N PHE A 15 19.16 -16.04 -9.34
CA PHE A 15 19.66 -15.12 -8.31
C PHE A 15 20.95 -14.44 -8.80
N ALA A 16 20.96 -13.10 -8.80
CA ALA A 16 22.15 -12.31 -9.13
C ALA A 16 22.77 -11.63 -7.90
N LYS A 17 21.97 -11.40 -6.85
CA LYS A 17 22.41 -10.81 -5.58
C LYS A 17 22.61 -11.89 -4.53
N THR A 18 23.77 -11.82 -3.87
CA THR A 18 24.10 -12.70 -2.74
C THR A 18 23.27 -12.33 -1.50
N LYS A 19 23.31 -13.19 -0.48
CA LYS A 19 22.67 -12.90 0.80
C LYS A 19 23.30 -11.66 1.45
N GLU A 20 24.60 -11.50 1.32
CA GLU A 20 25.40 -10.40 1.85
C GLU A 20 25.01 -9.07 1.18
N ASP A 21 24.83 -9.07 -0.14
CA ASP A 21 24.32 -7.91 -0.88
C ASP A 21 22.93 -7.50 -0.38
N CYS A 22 22.06 -8.49 -0.15
CA CYS A 22 20.72 -8.28 0.38
C CYS A 22 20.75 -7.65 1.79
N LYS A 23 21.57 -8.19 2.70
CA LYS A 23 21.73 -7.63 4.06
C LYS A 23 22.19 -6.17 4.02
N LYS A 24 23.17 -5.85 3.17
CA LYS A 24 23.67 -4.49 3.00
C LYS A 24 22.60 -3.55 2.43
N ALA A 25 21.86 -3.99 1.41
CA ALA A 25 20.78 -3.21 0.83
C ALA A 25 19.68 -2.94 1.87
N TYR A 26 19.28 -3.98 2.63
CA TYR A 26 18.30 -3.86 3.70
C TYR A 26 18.74 -2.87 4.78
N LEU A 27 19.96 -3.01 5.29
CA LEU A 27 20.55 -2.12 6.29
C LEU A 27 20.57 -0.65 5.85
N ASN A 28 20.84 -0.38 4.57
CA ASN A 28 20.79 0.97 4.02
C ASN A 28 19.37 1.59 4.06
N VAL A 29 18.33 0.78 3.92
CA VAL A 29 16.93 1.24 4.00
C VAL A 29 16.53 1.41 5.46
N VAL A 30 16.72 0.40 6.29
CA VAL A 30 16.31 0.47 7.71
C VAL A 30 17.16 1.45 8.53
N GLY A 31 18.39 1.73 8.10
CA GLY A 31 19.26 2.74 8.71
C GLY A 31 18.65 4.15 8.67
N LYS A 32 17.79 4.45 7.69
CA LYS A 32 17.12 5.75 7.55
C LYS A 32 15.85 5.87 8.41
N ALA A 33 15.31 4.75 8.90
CA ALA A 33 14.06 4.71 9.64
C ALA A 33 14.27 5.02 11.14
N LEU A 34 14.43 6.30 11.50
CA LEU A 34 14.81 6.76 12.85
C LEU A 34 14.04 6.10 14.01
N PHE A 35 12.74 5.88 13.82
CA PHE A 35 11.86 5.34 14.86
C PHE A 35 11.60 3.84 14.76
N LEU A 36 12.27 3.12 13.87
CA LEU A 36 12.15 1.66 13.78
C LEU A 36 12.72 1.00 15.05
N PRO A 37 12.03 0.01 15.65
CA PRO A 37 12.56 -0.74 16.79
C PRO A 37 13.96 -1.33 16.49
N LYS A 38 14.79 -1.45 17.53
CA LYS A 38 16.23 -1.78 17.34
C LYS A 38 16.41 -3.22 16.85
N GLU A 39 15.45 -4.08 17.16
CA GLU A 39 15.42 -5.50 16.86
C GLU A 39 15.45 -5.78 15.36
N TYR A 40 14.85 -4.89 14.55
CA TYR A 40 14.88 -4.94 13.08
C TYR A 40 16.27 -4.70 12.48
N ARG A 41 17.22 -4.23 13.28
CA ARG A 41 18.63 -4.02 12.89
C ARG A 41 19.57 -5.02 13.53
N SER A 42 19.06 -5.98 14.30
CA SER A 42 19.89 -6.98 14.95
C SER A 42 20.44 -7.98 13.93
N ASP A 43 21.67 -8.45 14.16
CA ASP A 43 22.29 -9.46 13.30
C ASP A 43 21.45 -10.72 13.23
N ASN A 44 20.84 -11.15 14.33
CA ASN A 44 19.92 -12.30 14.36
C ASN A 44 18.74 -12.12 13.39
N CYS A 45 18.14 -10.93 13.34
CA CYS A 45 17.08 -10.63 12.39
C CYS A 45 17.62 -10.67 10.96
N ILE A 46 18.68 -9.93 10.68
CA ILE A 46 19.27 -9.80 9.35
C ILE A 46 19.83 -11.13 8.81
N ASP A 47 20.30 -12.02 9.68
CA ASP A 47 20.78 -13.35 9.32
C ASP A 47 19.66 -14.32 8.95
N SER A 48 18.41 -14.01 9.31
CA SER A 48 17.27 -14.86 9.02
C SER A 48 16.75 -14.75 7.57
N PHE A 49 17.30 -13.85 6.75
CA PHE A 49 16.97 -13.79 5.31
C PHE A 49 17.15 -15.15 4.63
N ARG A 50 16.13 -15.57 3.88
CA ARG A 50 16.11 -16.80 3.08
C ARG A 50 15.88 -16.45 1.62
N GLY A 51 16.64 -17.08 0.72
CA GLY A 51 16.40 -16.95 -0.71
C GLY A 51 15.28 -17.90 -1.10
N ILE A 52 14.23 -17.34 -1.71
CA ILE A 52 13.03 -18.03 -2.13
C ILE A 52 12.78 -17.69 -3.60
N TYR A 53 12.52 -18.71 -4.40
CA TYR A 53 11.94 -18.55 -5.71
C TYR A 53 10.42 -18.41 -5.58
N MET A 54 9.92 -17.23 -5.95
CA MET A 54 8.50 -16.92 -5.94
C MET A 54 7.87 -17.20 -7.31
N PRO A 55 6.69 -17.84 -7.38
CA PRO A 55 6.01 -18.11 -8.63
C PRO A 55 5.39 -16.82 -9.20
N TYR A 56 5.51 -16.63 -10.51
CA TYR A 56 4.96 -15.51 -11.26
C TYR A 56 4.29 -16.01 -12.54
N TRP A 57 3.25 -15.30 -12.98
CA TRP A 57 2.70 -15.39 -14.31
C TRP A 57 3.23 -14.24 -15.16
N THR A 58 3.82 -14.55 -16.31
CA THR A 58 4.30 -13.54 -17.27
C THR A 58 3.48 -13.57 -18.55
N TYR A 59 2.95 -12.43 -18.98
CA TYR A 59 2.10 -12.31 -20.17
C TYR A 59 2.80 -11.49 -21.25
N ASN A 60 2.63 -11.92 -22.50
CA ASN A 60 2.90 -11.07 -23.64
C ASN A 60 1.57 -10.52 -24.16
N VAL A 61 1.50 -9.18 -24.29
CA VAL A 61 0.29 -8.50 -24.74
C VAL A 61 0.55 -7.86 -26.10
N LYS A 62 -0.30 -8.19 -27.06
CA LYS A 62 -0.23 -7.65 -28.42
C LYS A 62 -1.37 -6.70 -28.67
N GLN A 63 -1.03 -5.56 -29.27
CA GLN A 63 -1.97 -4.53 -29.69
C GLN A 63 -1.79 -4.24 -31.16
N LYS A 64 -2.68 -4.78 -31.99
CA LYS A 64 -2.57 -4.66 -33.45
C LYS A 64 -3.91 -4.43 -34.10
N GLY A 65 -4.05 -3.29 -34.78
CA GLY A 65 -5.23 -2.99 -35.58
C GLY A 65 -5.57 -1.51 -35.64
N GLN A 66 -6.75 -1.21 -36.16
CA GLN A 66 -7.29 0.14 -36.16
C GLN A 66 -7.72 0.51 -34.75
N THR A 67 -7.45 1.76 -34.35
CA THR A 67 -7.90 2.32 -33.09
C THR A 67 -8.65 3.62 -33.31
N LYS A 68 -9.69 3.82 -32.49
CA LYS A 68 -10.49 5.04 -32.45
C LYS A 68 -10.56 5.51 -31.01
N LEU A 69 -10.23 6.77 -30.79
CA LEU A 69 -10.24 7.43 -29.49
C LEU A 69 -11.08 8.70 -29.57
N ARG A 70 -11.73 9.04 -28.47
CA ARG A 70 -12.46 10.32 -28.35
C ARG A 70 -11.49 11.41 -27.90
N GLY A 71 -11.40 12.49 -28.67
CA GLY A 71 -10.62 13.67 -28.32
C GLY A 71 -11.51 14.90 -28.22
N GLU A 72 -11.21 15.77 -27.26
CA GLU A 72 -11.98 17.00 -27.02
C GLU A 72 -11.05 18.22 -27.01
N THR A 73 -11.55 19.35 -27.52
CA THR A 73 -10.94 20.67 -27.29
C THR A 73 -12.02 21.64 -26.83
N SER A 74 -11.71 22.48 -25.85
CA SER A 74 -12.65 23.49 -25.36
C SER A 74 -12.11 24.89 -25.63
N HIS A 75 -12.95 25.78 -26.14
CA HIS A 75 -12.63 27.17 -26.39
C HIS A 75 -13.79 28.07 -25.99
N ARG A 76 -13.49 29.31 -25.58
CA ARG A 76 -14.51 30.29 -25.17
C ARG A 76 -14.91 31.16 -26.36
N ARG A 77 -16.22 31.31 -26.59
CA ARG A 77 -16.80 32.24 -27.56
C ARG A 77 -17.88 33.06 -26.85
N GLY A 78 -17.54 34.30 -26.50
CA GLY A 78 -18.40 35.15 -25.65
C GLY A 78 -18.55 34.56 -24.25
N ASP A 79 -19.79 34.35 -23.82
CA ASP A 79 -20.14 33.74 -22.52
C ASP A 79 -20.27 32.22 -22.57
N TYR A 80 -20.07 31.60 -23.74
CA TYR A 80 -20.17 30.16 -23.92
C TYR A 80 -18.80 29.49 -23.91
N ILE A 81 -18.70 28.36 -23.22
CA ILE A 81 -17.63 27.37 -23.38
C ILE A 81 -18.11 26.37 -24.43
N ILE A 82 -17.46 26.35 -25.58
CA ILE A 82 -17.76 25.41 -26.67
C ILE A 82 -16.73 24.27 -26.60
N THR A 83 -17.21 23.03 -26.59
CA THR A 83 -16.36 21.82 -26.63
C THR A 83 -16.57 21.12 -27.96
N ASP A 84 -15.54 21.09 -28.80
CA ASP A 84 -15.55 20.32 -30.05
C ASP A 84 -15.10 18.89 -29.77
N ILE A 85 -15.87 17.92 -30.25
CA ILE A 85 -15.63 16.49 -30.04
C ILE A 85 -15.12 15.89 -31.36
N TYR A 86 -13.99 15.19 -31.29
CA TYR A 86 -13.33 14.54 -32.43
C TYR A 86 -13.24 13.02 -32.22
N THR A 87 -13.31 12.29 -33.33
CA THR A 87 -12.88 10.88 -33.38
C THR A 87 -11.46 10.85 -33.91
N LEU A 88 -10.50 10.56 -33.02
CA LEU A 88 -9.09 10.37 -33.37
C LEU A 88 -8.91 8.92 -33.84
N ALA A 89 -8.61 8.73 -35.12
CA ALA A 89 -8.41 7.41 -35.70
C ALA A 89 -6.92 7.18 -36.04
N GLY A 90 -6.44 5.96 -35.84
CA GLY A 90 -5.08 5.57 -36.16
C GLY A 90 -4.92 4.05 -36.27
N LYS A 91 -3.70 3.60 -36.56
CA LYS A 91 -3.32 2.19 -36.48
C LYS A 91 -2.32 2.02 -35.36
N ILE A 92 -2.54 1.03 -34.50
CA ILE A 92 -1.62 0.62 -33.46
C ILE A 92 -0.93 -0.69 -33.84
N ASP A 93 0.37 -0.76 -33.59
CA ASP A 93 1.18 -1.98 -33.64
C ASP A 93 2.17 -1.88 -32.47
N ALA A 94 1.81 -2.51 -31.36
CA ALA A 94 2.59 -2.49 -30.13
C ALA A 94 2.59 -3.88 -29.49
N GLU A 95 3.73 -4.24 -28.89
CA GLU A 95 3.90 -5.47 -28.13
C GLU A 95 4.48 -5.11 -26.75
N TYR A 96 3.96 -5.77 -25.72
CA TYR A 96 4.39 -5.63 -24.34
C TYR A 96 4.77 -7.01 -23.82
N ASP A 97 6.06 -7.27 -23.74
CA ASP A 97 6.58 -8.59 -23.37
C ASP A 97 6.89 -8.67 -21.88
N GLY A 98 6.49 -9.79 -21.26
CA GLY A 98 6.85 -10.12 -19.89
C GLY A 98 6.20 -9.27 -18.80
N LEU A 99 4.95 -8.83 -19.00
CA LEU A 99 4.18 -8.24 -17.90
C LEU A 99 3.97 -9.32 -16.84
N SER A 100 4.54 -9.14 -15.65
CA SER A 100 4.64 -10.18 -14.63
C SER A 100 3.83 -9.85 -13.38
N PHE A 101 3.05 -10.81 -12.91
CA PHE A 101 2.27 -10.74 -11.67
C PHE A 101 2.60 -11.94 -10.80
N ASP A 102 2.68 -11.77 -9.48
CA ASP A 102 2.98 -12.90 -8.61
C ASP A 102 1.79 -13.88 -8.61
N ALA A 103 2.10 -15.16 -8.47
CA ALA A 103 1.11 -16.23 -8.51
C ALA A 103 0.87 -16.84 -7.12
N SER A 104 1.15 -16.06 -6.05
CA SER A 104 1.08 -16.53 -4.66
C SER A 104 0.19 -15.60 -3.83
N ALA A 105 -1.02 -16.02 -3.51
CA ALA A 105 -1.96 -15.25 -2.67
C ALA A 105 -1.42 -14.97 -1.25
N SER A 106 -0.42 -15.72 -0.78
CA SER A 106 0.26 -15.47 0.49
C SER A 106 1.29 -14.32 0.41
N PHE A 107 1.70 -13.97 -0.81
CA PHE A 107 2.61 -12.88 -1.10
C PHE A 107 1.79 -11.69 -1.55
N ASP A 108 1.78 -10.65 -0.73
CA ASP A 108 0.89 -9.52 -0.90
C ASP A 108 1.24 -8.71 -2.15
N ASP A 109 0.22 -8.43 -2.98
CA ASP A 109 0.36 -7.69 -4.24
C ASP A 109 1.11 -6.35 -4.03
N SER A 110 0.87 -5.64 -2.91
CA SER A 110 1.55 -4.36 -2.65
C SER A 110 3.07 -4.51 -2.46
N MET A 111 3.52 -5.65 -1.92
CA MET A 111 4.95 -5.95 -1.81
C MET A 111 5.53 -6.44 -3.14
N SER A 112 4.81 -7.31 -3.85
CA SER A 112 5.27 -7.89 -5.11
C SER A 112 5.45 -6.81 -6.18
N GLU A 113 4.47 -5.90 -6.31
CA GLU A 113 4.53 -4.73 -7.18
C GLU A 113 5.66 -3.78 -6.77
N ALA A 114 5.83 -3.53 -5.47
CA ALA A 114 6.89 -2.66 -4.97
C ALA A 114 8.30 -3.24 -5.19
N LEU A 115 8.46 -4.56 -5.33
CA LEU A 115 9.74 -5.22 -5.65
C LEU A 115 10.15 -5.08 -7.11
N ALA A 116 9.19 -4.86 -8.02
CA ALA A 116 9.46 -4.62 -9.43
C ALA A 116 10.28 -3.32 -9.63
N PRO A 117 11.05 -3.16 -10.72
CA PRO A 117 11.11 -4.03 -11.89
C PRO A 117 12.07 -5.22 -11.73
N TYR A 118 11.74 -6.32 -12.40
CA TYR A 118 12.67 -7.37 -12.78
C TYR A 118 13.08 -7.17 -14.24
N ASP A 119 14.32 -7.51 -14.57
CA ASP A 119 14.78 -7.55 -15.95
C ASP A 119 14.43 -8.91 -16.56
N ILE A 120 13.23 -8.95 -17.15
CA ILE A 120 12.65 -10.10 -17.85
C ILE A 120 13.55 -10.61 -18.97
N LYS A 121 14.41 -9.76 -19.57
CA LYS A 121 15.31 -10.19 -20.65
C LYS A 121 16.36 -11.20 -20.18
N GLN A 122 16.62 -11.27 -18.88
CA GLN A 122 17.54 -12.23 -18.26
C GLN A 122 16.82 -13.52 -17.82
N MET A 123 15.55 -13.67 -18.14
CA MET A 123 14.79 -14.88 -17.89
C MET A 123 15.25 -15.99 -18.83
N VAL A 124 15.53 -17.16 -18.26
CA VAL A 124 16.02 -18.34 -18.99
C VAL A 124 15.03 -19.51 -18.85
N PRO A 125 15.06 -20.50 -19.75
CA PRO A 125 14.30 -21.73 -19.57
C PRO A 125 14.59 -22.37 -18.22
N PHE A 126 13.55 -22.88 -17.57
CA PHE A 126 13.68 -23.44 -16.24
C PHE A 126 14.54 -24.71 -16.23
N GLU A 127 15.57 -24.68 -15.38
CA GLU A 127 16.38 -25.84 -14.99
C GLU A 127 16.38 -26.00 -13.48
N ALA A 128 16.28 -27.25 -12.99
CA ALA A 128 16.20 -27.54 -11.57
C ALA A 128 17.48 -27.17 -10.79
N SER A 129 18.62 -27.07 -11.47
CA SER A 129 19.92 -26.68 -10.91
C SER A 129 19.86 -25.31 -10.24
N TYR A 130 19.13 -24.35 -10.81
CA TYR A 130 18.97 -23.00 -10.25
C TYR A 130 18.26 -23.00 -8.89
N MET A 131 17.43 -24.01 -8.59
CA MET A 131 16.73 -24.10 -7.31
C MET A 131 17.61 -24.64 -6.18
N SER A 132 18.81 -25.16 -6.50
CA SER A 132 19.71 -25.73 -5.51
C SER A 132 20.13 -24.66 -4.50
N GLY A 133 19.94 -24.93 -3.21
CA GLY A 133 20.27 -24.00 -2.12
C GLY A 133 19.20 -22.93 -1.85
N TYR A 134 18.10 -22.90 -2.60
CA TYR A 134 17.00 -21.95 -2.42
C TYR A 134 15.68 -22.65 -2.10
N TYR A 135 14.83 -21.98 -1.33
CA TYR A 135 13.45 -22.40 -1.18
C TYR A 135 12.66 -22.01 -2.43
N ALA A 136 11.48 -22.58 -2.59
CA ALA A 136 10.57 -22.19 -3.65
C ALA A 136 9.14 -22.39 -3.20
N ASP A 137 8.31 -21.43 -3.58
CA ASP A 137 6.87 -21.52 -3.37
C ASP A 137 6.15 -22.08 -4.60
N LEU A 138 4.86 -22.38 -4.43
CA LEU A 138 4.00 -22.89 -5.50
C LEU A 138 2.95 -21.86 -5.88
N ALA A 139 2.63 -21.81 -7.17
CA ALA A 139 1.50 -21.02 -7.63
C ALA A 139 0.20 -21.57 -7.00
N ASP A 140 -0.56 -20.70 -6.35
CA ASP A 140 -1.89 -20.98 -5.83
C ASP A 140 -2.98 -20.07 -6.41
N VAL A 141 -2.58 -19.15 -7.30
CA VAL A 141 -3.45 -18.29 -8.12
C VAL A 141 -3.34 -18.69 -9.59
N ASP A 142 -4.47 -18.72 -10.30
CA ASP A 142 -4.53 -19.13 -11.70
C ASP A 142 -4.09 -18.01 -12.66
N ALA A 143 -3.61 -18.40 -13.85
CA ALA A 143 -3.13 -17.44 -14.84
C ALA A 143 -4.25 -16.55 -15.40
N ASP A 144 -5.50 -17.00 -15.42
CA ASP A 144 -6.61 -16.16 -15.91
C ASP A 144 -6.90 -14.98 -14.97
N THR A 145 -6.52 -15.05 -13.69
CA THR A 145 -6.76 -14.00 -12.69
C THR A 145 -6.11 -12.65 -13.04
N TYR A 146 -4.92 -12.68 -13.65
CA TYR A 146 -4.15 -11.46 -13.96
C TYR A 146 -4.21 -11.05 -15.43
N LYS A 147 -4.84 -11.85 -16.30
CA LYS A 147 -4.91 -11.58 -17.74
C LYS A 147 -5.51 -10.20 -18.05
N TYR A 148 -6.65 -9.88 -17.44
CA TYR A 148 -7.28 -8.56 -17.58
C TYR A 148 -6.37 -7.42 -17.10
N GLN A 149 -5.58 -7.64 -16.05
CA GLN A 149 -4.69 -6.62 -15.51
C GLN A 149 -3.50 -6.37 -16.44
N ALA A 150 -2.95 -7.42 -17.05
CA ALA A 150 -1.94 -7.31 -18.09
C ALA A 150 -2.46 -6.50 -19.29
N GLU A 151 -3.66 -6.83 -19.78
CA GLU A 151 -4.30 -6.11 -20.89
C GLU A 151 -4.58 -4.64 -20.53
N LYS A 152 -5.11 -4.40 -19.32
CA LYS A 152 -5.37 -3.04 -18.81
C LYS A 152 -4.08 -2.23 -18.65
N TYR A 153 -3.01 -2.84 -18.19
CA TYR A 153 -1.70 -2.19 -18.08
C TYR A 153 -1.19 -1.76 -19.46
N ALA A 154 -1.17 -2.69 -20.42
CA ALA A 154 -0.75 -2.43 -21.81
C ALA A 154 -1.63 -1.35 -22.45
N PHE A 155 -2.94 -1.41 -22.24
CA PHE A 155 -3.89 -0.40 -22.69
C PHE A 155 -3.56 1.00 -22.13
N ASN A 156 -3.40 1.11 -20.81
CA ASN A 156 -3.06 2.39 -20.16
C ASN A 156 -1.69 2.92 -20.59
N ALA A 157 -0.70 2.04 -20.75
CA ALA A 157 0.63 2.41 -21.23
C ALA A 157 0.58 2.96 -22.67
N SER A 158 -0.13 2.28 -23.56
CA SER A 158 -0.36 2.75 -24.93
C SER A 158 -1.10 4.08 -24.96
N LEU A 159 -2.18 4.22 -24.19
CA LEU A 159 -2.92 5.48 -24.11
C LEU A 159 -2.07 6.64 -23.60
N LYS A 160 -1.27 6.40 -22.55
CA LYS A 160 -0.35 7.41 -22.01
C LYS A 160 0.65 7.85 -23.09
N ARG A 161 1.19 6.90 -23.85
CA ARG A 161 2.09 7.18 -24.96
C ARG A 161 1.40 7.97 -26.07
N ILE A 162 0.21 7.56 -26.48
CA ILE A 162 -0.59 8.24 -27.50
C ILE A 162 -0.91 9.69 -27.07
N LYS A 163 -1.30 9.91 -25.81
CA LYS A 163 -1.63 11.24 -25.27
C LYS A 163 -0.42 12.17 -25.22
N ASN A 164 0.74 11.64 -24.81
CA ASN A 164 1.90 12.48 -24.46
C ASN A 164 2.95 12.58 -25.57
N GLU A 165 3.12 11.53 -26.37
CA GLU A 165 4.21 11.38 -27.36
C GLU A 165 3.73 11.55 -28.81
N THR A 166 2.45 11.29 -29.12
CA THR A 166 1.93 11.48 -30.48
C THR A 166 1.58 12.95 -30.74
N ARG A 167 2.39 13.61 -31.56
CA ARG A 167 2.31 15.05 -31.85
C ARG A 167 0.91 15.49 -32.31
N GLU A 168 0.28 14.71 -33.17
CA GLU A 168 -1.03 15.00 -33.77
C GLU A 168 -2.14 14.96 -32.72
N PHE A 169 -1.99 14.12 -31.71
CA PHE A 169 -3.02 13.86 -30.70
C PHE A 169 -2.83 14.67 -29.42
N LYS A 170 -1.61 15.19 -29.18
CA LYS A 170 -1.24 15.98 -27.99
C LYS A 170 -2.11 17.22 -27.76
N LYS A 171 -2.71 17.78 -28.81
CA LYS A 171 -3.58 18.97 -28.75
C LYS A 171 -5.01 18.66 -28.28
N TYR A 172 -5.37 17.39 -28.15
CA TYR A 172 -6.71 16.97 -27.73
C TYR A 172 -6.66 16.42 -26.31
N THR A 173 -7.68 16.76 -25.52
CA THR A 173 -7.98 16.04 -24.28
C THR A 173 -8.61 14.70 -24.65
N ILE A 174 -7.82 13.63 -24.57
CA ILE A 174 -8.31 12.27 -24.81
C ILE A 174 -9.01 11.79 -23.54
N THR A 175 -10.30 11.49 -23.65
CA THR A 175 -11.10 10.87 -22.58
C THR A 175 -11.30 9.39 -22.89
N THR A 176 -11.12 8.56 -21.87
CA THR A 176 -11.35 7.10 -21.99
C THR A 176 -12.37 6.65 -20.97
N SER A 177 -13.07 5.56 -21.25
CA SER A 177 -14.16 5.05 -20.41
C SER A 177 -13.73 4.71 -18.97
N ASN A 178 -12.43 4.52 -18.72
CA ASN A 178 -11.88 4.24 -17.39
C ASN A 178 -11.73 5.48 -16.48
N GLU A 179 -11.86 6.71 -17.01
CA GLU A 179 -11.74 7.96 -16.23
C GLU A 179 -13.10 8.62 -15.94
N ALA A 180 -14.21 8.05 -16.42
CA ALA A 180 -15.55 8.58 -16.20
C ALA A 180 -16.22 7.95 -14.95
N PRO A 181 -16.78 8.73 -14.01
CA PRO A 181 -17.33 8.23 -12.74
C PRO A 181 -18.57 7.32 -12.87
N ASN A 182 -19.13 7.14 -14.08
CA ASN A 182 -20.27 6.26 -14.38
C ASN A 182 -19.92 5.24 -15.47
N ALA A 183 -18.78 4.54 -15.33
CA ALA A 183 -18.30 3.54 -16.29
C ALA A 183 -19.08 2.21 -16.20
N SER A 184 -20.37 2.23 -16.54
CA SER A 184 -21.08 1.04 -16.96
C SER A 184 -21.43 1.19 -18.44
N LYS A 185 -20.82 0.35 -19.28
CA LYS A 185 -21.06 0.23 -20.73
C LYS A 185 -20.58 1.41 -21.60
N MET A 186 -19.27 1.50 -21.85
CA MET A 186 -18.77 2.03 -23.13
C MET A 186 -17.60 1.17 -23.61
N ALA A 187 -17.92 0.31 -24.58
CA ALA A 187 -17.07 -0.70 -25.20
C ALA A 187 -16.18 -0.15 -26.35
N ASP A 188 -16.05 1.18 -26.49
CA ASP A 188 -15.59 1.78 -27.75
C ASP A 188 -14.22 2.48 -27.70
N SER A 189 -13.44 2.34 -26.63
CA SER A 189 -11.98 2.58 -26.75
C SER A 189 -11.32 1.35 -27.37
N ALA A 190 -11.41 1.29 -28.70
CA ALA A 190 -10.99 0.16 -29.53
C ALA A 190 -9.47 0.12 -29.71
N VAL A 191 -8.70 -0.01 -28.62
CA VAL A 191 -7.32 -0.50 -28.75
C VAL A 191 -7.43 -2.03 -28.72
N PRO A 192 -7.34 -2.73 -29.86
CA PRO A 192 -7.46 -4.19 -29.89
C PRO A 192 -6.31 -4.77 -29.08
N THR A 193 -6.60 -5.23 -27.86
CA THR A 193 -5.61 -5.70 -26.90
C THR A 193 -5.90 -7.17 -26.62
N SER A 194 -4.88 -8.01 -26.70
CA SER A 194 -5.00 -9.43 -26.36
C SER A 194 -3.73 -9.89 -25.69
N ALA A 195 -3.89 -10.49 -24.51
CA ALA A 195 -2.84 -11.22 -23.81
C ALA A 195 -2.87 -12.70 -24.20
N ASP A 196 -1.70 -13.36 -24.15
CA ASP A 196 -1.59 -14.81 -24.18
C ASP A 196 -2.17 -15.47 -22.92
N ASN A 197 -1.92 -16.77 -22.73
CA ASN A 197 -2.45 -17.53 -21.59
C ASN A 197 -1.57 -17.44 -20.33
N GLY A 198 -0.53 -16.61 -20.35
CA GLY A 198 0.46 -16.52 -19.28
C GLY A 198 1.45 -17.69 -19.28
N HIS A 199 2.70 -17.37 -19.02
CA HIS A 199 3.79 -18.33 -18.88
C HIS A 199 4.21 -18.42 -17.42
N SER A 200 4.47 -19.65 -16.96
CA SER A 200 4.92 -19.89 -15.59
C SER A 200 6.41 -19.55 -15.41
N ALA A 201 6.72 -18.66 -14.47
CA ALA A 201 8.08 -18.24 -14.17
C ALA A 201 8.38 -18.25 -12.66
N MET A 202 9.66 -18.38 -12.32
CA MET A 202 10.13 -18.29 -10.93
C MET A 202 11.09 -17.10 -10.76
N PHE A 203 10.76 -16.18 -9.86
CA PHE A 203 11.54 -14.96 -9.63
C PHE A 203 12.30 -15.03 -8.30
N PRO A 204 13.54 -14.53 -8.24
CA PRO A 204 14.40 -14.64 -7.06
C PRO A 204 14.06 -13.55 -6.05
N VAL A 205 13.69 -13.94 -4.84
CA VAL A 205 13.37 -13.02 -3.73
C VAL A 205 14.13 -13.43 -2.48
N TRP A 206 14.85 -12.51 -1.87
CA TRP A 206 15.33 -12.68 -0.51
C TRP A 206 14.24 -12.22 0.45
N PHE A 207 13.77 -13.13 1.29
CA PHE A 207 12.61 -12.91 2.16
C PHE A 207 13.00 -13.02 3.63
N LEU A 208 12.42 -12.15 4.44
CA LEU A 208 12.57 -12.03 5.87
C LEU A 208 11.19 -11.88 6.51
N SER A 209 10.95 -12.60 7.59
CA SER A 209 9.78 -12.42 8.43
C SER A 209 10.22 -12.20 9.88
N TYR A 210 9.77 -11.12 10.48
CA TYR A 210 10.02 -10.81 11.88
C TYR A 210 8.71 -10.81 12.67
N ARG A 211 8.57 -11.73 13.62
CA ARG A 211 7.38 -11.85 14.47
C ARG A 211 7.54 -11.03 15.73
N ASN A 212 6.51 -10.27 16.07
CA ASN A 212 6.38 -9.56 17.34
C ASN A 212 4.95 -9.75 17.88
N GLY A 213 4.80 -10.61 18.89
CA GLY A 213 3.49 -10.99 19.42
C GLY A 213 2.64 -11.76 18.41
N ASP A 214 1.43 -11.24 18.15
CA ASP A 214 0.44 -11.76 17.20
C ASP A 214 0.67 -11.26 15.76
N ARG A 215 1.73 -10.48 15.53
CA ARG A 215 1.95 -9.77 14.26
C ARG A 215 3.32 -10.05 13.67
N VAL A 216 3.41 -9.93 12.36
CA VAL A 216 4.61 -10.21 11.56
C VAL A 216 4.87 -9.04 10.63
N ALA A 217 6.11 -8.56 10.63
CA ALA A 217 6.62 -7.62 9.65
C ALA A 217 7.44 -8.37 8.61
N TYR A 218 7.22 -8.09 7.34
CA TYR A 218 7.96 -8.72 6.25
C TYR A 218 8.99 -7.76 5.65
N ALA A 219 10.12 -8.30 5.22
CA ALA A 219 10.99 -7.61 4.29
C ALA A 219 11.33 -8.53 3.13
N ALA A 220 11.31 -7.96 1.94
CA ALA A 220 11.65 -8.63 0.72
C ALA A 220 12.69 -7.80 -0.04
N VAL A 221 13.65 -8.49 -0.64
CA VAL A 221 14.65 -7.87 -1.51
C VAL A 221 14.67 -8.62 -2.83
N ASN A 222 14.55 -7.86 -3.91
CA ASN A 222 14.62 -8.39 -5.26
C ASN A 222 16.00 -9.03 -5.47
N GLY A 223 16.03 -10.35 -5.71
CA GLY A 223 17.25 -11.15 -5.82
C GLY A 223 18.04 -10.89 -7.11
N GLN A 224 17.51 -10.11 -8.05
CA GLN A 224 18.20 -9.68 -9.26
C GLN A 224 18.75 -8.26 -9.11
N THR A 225 17.93 -7.31 -8.65
CA THR A 225 18.27 -5.88 -8.63
C THR A 225 18.80 -5.39 -7.28
N GLY A 226 18.42 -6.05 -6.18
CA GLY A 226 18.71 -5.61 -4.81
C GLY A 226 17.73 -4.55 -4.28
N LYS A 227 16.62 -4.27 -5.00
CA LYS A 227 15.57 -3.36 -4.52
C LYS A 227 14.91 -3.92 -3.26
N VAL A 228 14.81 -3.12 -2.21
CA VAL A 228 14.29 -3.52 -0.90
C VAL A 228 12.88 -2.97 -0.70
N VAL A 229 11.99 -3.81 -0.20
CA VAL A 229 10.66 -3.46 0.31
C VAL A 229 10.56 -4.03 1.72
N ALA A 230 10.19 -3.21 2.70
CA ALA A 230 10.12 -3.66 4.08
C ALA A 230 8.98 -2.98 4.83
N ASP A 231 8.34 -3.76 5.67
CA ASP A 231 7.41 -3.35 6.70
C ASP A 231 8.18 -2.70 7.85
N LEU A 232 7.99 -1.40 8.06
CA LEU A 232 8.75 -0.60 9.04
C LEU A 232 7.83 -0.04 10.13
N PRO A 233 7.45 -0.83 11.14
CA PRO A 233 6.64 -0.31 12.24
C PRO A 233 7.43 0.71 13.06
N ILE A 234 6.71 1.64 13.67
CA ILE A 234 7.25 2.71 14.49
C ILE A 234 7.26 2.26 15.96
N ASP A 235 8.39 2.47 16.63
CA ASP A 235 8.49 2.45 18.08
C ASP A 235 7.73 3.67 18.64
N VAL A 236 6.49 3.43 19.06
CA VAL A 236 5.56 4.46 19.54
C VAL A 236 6.17 5.26 20.70
N LYS A 237 6.93 4.62 21.59
CA LYS A 237 7.53 5.30 22.75
C LYS A 237 8.64 6.24 22.31
N LYS A 238 9.57 5.77 21.46
CA LYS A 238 10.64 6.61 20.92
C LYS A 238 10.10 7.77 20.10
N TYR A 239 9.08 7.52 19.30
CA TYR A 239 8.43 8.55 18.50
C TYR A 239 7.81 9.64 19.39
N LEU A 240 6.94 9.25 20.33
CA LEU A 240 6.27 10.21 21.23
C LEU A 240 7.26 11.04 22.05
N LEU A 241 8.32 10.41 22.56
CA LEU A 241 9.36 11.13 23.31
C LEU A 241 10.09 12.15 22.42
N SER A 242 10.50 11.73 21.22
CA SER A 242 11.22 12.60 20.29
C SER A 242 10.35 13.76 19.80
N SER A 243 9.08 13.48 19.48
CA SER A 243 8.10 14.50 19.12
C SER A 243 7.82 15.46 20.28
N GLY A 244 7.77 14.96 21.52
CA GLY A 244 7.60 15.79 22.71
C GLY A 244 8.76 16.76 22.92
N ILE A 245 10.01 16.28 22.81
CA ILE A 245 11.20 17.13 22.89
C ILE A 245 11.19 18.19 21.78
N PHE A 246 10.90 17.77 20.54
CA PHE A 246 10.83 18.70 19.41
C PHE A 246 9.71 19.74 19.57
N ALA A 247 8.54 19.33 20.10
CA ALA A 247 7.44 20.22 20.40
C ALA A 247 7.82 21.27 21.46
N LEU A 248 8.60 20.90 22.48
CA LEU A 248 9.11 21.84 23.48
C LEU A 248 10.06 22.88 22.87
N VAL A 249 10.94 22.46 21.94
CA VAL A 249 11.83 23.39 21.23
C VAL A 249 11.03 24.35 20.37
N ILE A 250 10.05 23.85 19.60
CA ILE A 250 9.14 24.69 18.80
C ILE A 250 8.38 25.65 19.72
N PHE A 251 7.85 25.16 20.84
CA PHE A 251 7.12 25.98 21.80
C PHE A 251 7.99 27.12 22.34
N ALA A 252 9.24 26.84 22.73
CA ALA A 252 10.17 27.86 23.20
C ALA A 252 10.46 28.93 22.14
N ILE A 253 10.65 28.53 20.88
CA ILE A 253 10.90 29.45 19.76
C ILE A 253 9.65 30.30 19.47
N LEU A 254 8.46 29.67 19.41
CA LEU A 254 7.22 30.37 19.16
C LEU A 254 6.91 31.35 20.29
N ASN A 255 7.17 31.00 21.55
CA ASN A 255 6.94 31.88 22.68
C ASN A 255 7.74 33.19 22.63
N MET A 256 8.88 33.23 21.91
CA MET A 256 9.68 34.46 21.75
C MET A 256 9.00 35.53 20.88
N PHE A 257 8.09 35.14 19.97
CA PHE A 257 7.51 36.06 18.97
C PHE A 257 5.99 35.98 18.86
N LEU A 258 5.36 34.94 19.41
CA LEU A 258 3.93 34.65 19.32
C LEU A 258 3.29 34.74 20.70
N VAL A 259 2.47 35.77 20.90
CA VAL A 259 1.62 35.89 22.09
C VAL A 259 0.21 35.45 21.70
N LEU A 260 -0.21 34.28 22.17
CA LEU A 260 -1.56 33.75 21.96
C LEU A 260 -2.47 34.17 23.11
N THR A 261 -3.62 34.75 22.80
CA THR A 261 -4.69 34.94 23.78
C THR A 261 -5.32 33.59 24.14
N PRO A 262 -5.93 33.41 25.33
CA PRO A 262 -6.53 32.14 25.73
C PRO A 262 -7.56 31.63 24.72
N THR A 263 -8.36 32.53 24.15
CA THR A 263 -9.36 32.21 23.11
C THR A 263 -8.70 31.71 21.82
N THR A 264 -7.66 32.39 21.34
CA THR A 264 -6.97 31.97 20.11
C THR A 264 -6.22 30.65 20.31
N ALA A 265 -5.60 30.45 21.48
CA ALA A 265 -4.97 29.18 21.82
C ALA A 265 -5.97 28.02 21.82
N LEU A 266 -7.14 28.21 22.44
CA LEU A 266 -8.18 27.18 22.49
C LEU A 266 -8.72 26.87 21.09
N VAL A 267 -9.05 27.87 20.27
CA VAL A 267 -9.54 27.66 18.90
C VAL A 267 -8.51 26.91 18.05
N MET A 268 -7.22 27.26 18.14
CA MET A 268 -6.16 26.58 17.39
C MET A 268 -5.98 25.12 17.85
N SER A 269 -6.05 24.87 19.16
CA SER A 269 -6.02 23.53 19.75
C SER A 269 -7.21 22.68 19.27
N SER A 270 -8.41 23.25 19.24
CA SER A 270 -9.62 22.59 18.76
C SER A 270 -9.49 22.19 17.28
N ILE A 271 -8.98 23.09 16.43
CA ILE A 271 -8.75 22.80 15.01
C ILE A 271 -7.73 21.66 14.83
N LEU A 272 -6.60 21.72 15.54
CA LEU A 272 -5.57 20.69 15.45
C LEU A 272 -6.09 19.32 15.89
N THR A 273 -6.89 19.29 16.96
CA THR A 273 -7.55 18.09 17.47
C THR A 273 -8.52 17.49 16.43
N LEU A 274 -9.33 18.33 15.77
CA LEU A 274 -10.22 17.89 14.69
C LEU A 274 -9.47 17.31 13.49
N ILE A 275 -8.33 17.91 13.10
CA ILE A 275 -7.49 17.39 12.01
C ILE A 275 -6.99 15.98 12.35
N VAL A 276 -6.49 15.77 13.57
CA VAL A 276 -6.00 14.45 13.99
C VAL A 276 -7.13 13.42 14.01
N PHE A 277 -8.33 13.78 14.44
CA PHE A 277 -9.49 12.89 14.37
C PHE A 277 -9.88 12.54 12.93
N GLY A 278 -9.86 13.53 12.02
CA GLY A 278 -10.09 13.29 10.60
C GLY A 278 -9.10 12.29 10.02
N ILE A 279 -7.80 12.46 10.29
CA ILE A 279 -6.75 11.53 9.86
C ILE A 279 -7.00 10.12 10.42
N ASN A 280 -7.33 10.02 11.71
CA ASN A 280 -7.59 8.74 12.34
C ASN A 280 -8.79 8.01 11.72
N TYR A 281 -9.85 8.75 11.40
CA TYR A 281 -11.02 8.22 10.71
C TYR A 281 -10.67 7.63 9.35
N PHE A 282 -9.92 8.36 8.51
CA PHE A 282 -9.51 7.86 7.19
C PHE A 282 -8.62 6.61 7.31
N GLN A 283 -7.66 6.60 8.23
CA GLN A 283 -6.80 5.43 8.46
C GLN A 283 -7.60 4.19 8.86
N ARG A 284 -8.67 4.32 9.65
CA ARG A 284 -9.54 3.19 10.01
C ARG A 284 -10.25 2.60 8.78
N VAL A 285 -10.65 3.45 7.83
CA VAL A 285 -11.25 2.98 6.57
C VAL A 285 -10.23 2.19 5.76
N ASP A 286 -8.98 2.66 5.70
CA ASP A 286 -7.91 1.97 4.96
C ASP A 286 -7.49 0.66 5.64
N ILE A 287 -7.37 0.63 6.97
CA ILE A 287 -7.08 -0.61 7.73
C ILE A 287 -8.10 -1.69 7.39
N ARG A 288 -9.39 -1.34 7.31
CA ARG A 288 -10.44 -2.30 6.98
C ARG A 288 -10.16 -2.97 5.65
N ARG A 289 -9.79 -2.21 4.61
CA ARG A 289 -9.50 -2.74 3.26
C ARG A 289 -8.29 -3.68 3.29
N THR A 290 -7.22 -3.27 3.95
CA THR A 290 -5.99 -4.07 4.04
C THR A 290 -6.21 -5.37 4.82
N VAL A 291 -6.92 -5.32 5.94
CA VAL A 291 -7.23 -6.51 6.77
C VAL A 291 -8.20 -7.44 6.06
N THR A 292 -9.23 -6.91 5.37
CA THR A 292 -10.13 -7.75 4.61
C THR A 292 -9.47 -8.33 3.37
N GLY A 293 -8.30 -7.84 2.94
CA GLY A 293 -7.64 -8.22 1.68
C GLY A 293 -8.50 -7.85 0.48
N GLU A 294 -9.17 -6.69 0.56
CA GLU A 294 -9.89 -6.08 -0.56
C GLU A 294 -8.89 -5.40 -1.50
N GLY A 295 -8.98 -5.67 -2.80
CA GLY A 295 -8.06 -5.15 -3.81
C GLY A 295 -6.86 -6.06 -4.11
N ASP A 296 -6.58 -7.05 -3.25
CA ASP A 296 -5.57 -8.10 -3.48
C ASP A 296 -6.18 -9.25 -4.28
N LYS A 297 -5.68 -9.46 -5.50
CA LYS A 297 -6.31 -10.32 -6.50
C LYS A 297 -6.08 -11.79 -6.20
N GLY A 298 -4.92 -12.14 -5.65
CA GLY A 298 -4.63 -13.50 -5.20
C GLY A 298 -5.52 -13.91 -4.03
N LYS A 299 -5.70 -13.04 -3.04
CA LYS A 299 -6.58 -13.29 -1.89
C LYS A 299 -8.06 -13.31 -2.29
N GLU A 300 -8.49 -12.44 -3.20
CA GLU A 300 -9.85 -12.46 -3.76
C GLU A 300 -10.14 -13.78 -4.46
N PHE A 301 -9.23 -14.26 -5.31
CA PHE A 301 -9.35 -15.54 -6.01
C PHE A 301 -9.51 -16.73 -5.03
N LEU A 302 -8.70 -16.82 -3.98
CA LEU A 302 -8.82 -17.91 -3.00
C LEU A 302 -10.13 -17.86 -2.19
N LYS A 303 -10.69 -16.67 -1.94
CA LYS A 303 -12.00 -16.51 -1.29
C LYS A 303 -13.12 -17.03 -2.19
N GLU A 304 -13.09 -16.70 -3.48
CA GLU A 304 -14.07 -17.18 -4.46
C GLU A 304 -14.05 -18.70 -4.61
N GLN A 305 -12.88 -19.33 -4.51
CA GLN A 305 -12.75 -20.80 -4.54
C GLN A 305 -13.11 -21.53 -3.22
N GLY A 306 -13.65 -20.83 -2.22
CA GLY A 306 -14.12 -21.45 -0.97
C GLY A 306 -13.01 -22.00 -0.05
N LYS A 307 -11.74 -21.67 -0.30
CA LYS A 307 -10.60 -22.08 0.52
C LYS A 307 -10.33 -21.15 1.73
N GLY A 308 -11.07 -20.05 1.88
CA GLY A 308 -11.04 -19.19 3.06
C GLY A 308 -11.96 -19.68 4.20
N LYS A 309 -11.57 -20.70 4.96
CA LYS A 309 -12.36 -21.15 6.12
C LYS A 309 -12.25 -20.19 7.33
N LYS A 310 -13.42 -19.67 7.72
CA LYS A 310 -13.91 -19.25 9.06
C LYS A 310 -13.35 -17.98 9.74
N LYS A 311 -14.06 -16.87 9.47
CA LYS A 311 -14.12 -15.57 10.19
C LYS A 311 -14.70 -15.60 11.64
N LYS A 312 -14.47 -16.63 12.45
CA LYS A 312 -15.11 -16.71 13.79
C LYS A 312 -14.26 -16.18 14.95
N ALA A 313 -12.93 -16.23 14.85
CA ALA A 313 -12.03 -15.64 15.85
C ALA A 313 -11.77 -14.14 15.64
N GLU A 314 -11.86 -13.67 14.39
CA GLU A 314 -11.64 -12.26 13.98
C GLU A 314 -12.54 -11.24 14.69
N LYS A 315 -13.77 -11.62 15.04
CA LYS A 315 -14.77 -10.68 15.57
C LYS A 315 -14.63 -10.34 17.06
N VAL A 316 -13.89 -11.15 17.84
CA VAL A 316 -13.95 -11.04 19.32
C VAL A 316 -12.90 -10.06 19.85
N GLU A 317 -11.69 -10.05 19.30
CA GLU A 317 -10.59 -9.22 19.79
C GLU A 317 -10.57 -7.82 19.17
N GLU A 318 -10.98 -7.70 17.90
CA GLU A 318 -11.14 -6.42 17.19
C GLU A 318 -12.28 -5.56 17.78
N ALA A 319 -13.22 -6.21 18.51
CA ALA A 319 -14.31 -5.54 19.20
C ALA A 319 -13.88 -4.84 20.50
N GLU A 320 -12.96 -5.40 21.29
CA GLU A 320 -12.62 -4.82 22.60
C GLU A 320 -11.67 -3.62 22.48
N THR A 321 -10.62 -3.68 21.64
CA THR A 321 -9.73 -2.54 21.39
C THR A 321 -10.44 -1.42 20.62
N GLY A 322 -11.34 -1.78 19.69
CA GLY A 322 -12.12 -0.83 18.91
C GLY A 322 -13.11 -0.01 19.73
N VAL A 323 -13.64 -0.56 20.83
CA VAL A 323 -14.60 0.13 21.72
C VAL A 323 -13.91 1.23 22.52
N PHE A 324 -12.76 0.95 23.14
CA PHE A 324 -12.03 1.98 23.90
C PHE A 324 -11.67 3.17 23.00
N GLU A 325 -11.16 2.89 21.81
CA GLU A 325 -10.73 3.93 20.89
C GLU A 325 -11.92 4.74 20.33
N THR A 326 -13.04 4.09 19.99
CA THR A 326 -14.26 4.82 19.57
C THR A 326 -14.77 5.73 20.68
N VAL A 327 -14.77 5.28 21.94
CA VAL A 327 -15.12 6.12 23.10
C VAL A 327 -14.16 7.30 23.23
N THR A 328 -12.85 7.10 23.10
CA THR A 328 -11.88 8.22 23.18
C THR A 328 -12.08 9.25 22.07
N THR A 329 -12.38 8.82 20.84
CA THR A 329 -12.68 9.74 19.74
C THR A 329 -13.97 10.52 19.98
N LEU A 330 -15.02 9.87 20.50
CA LEU A 330 -16.29 10.51 20.81
C LEU A 330 -16.12 11.58 21.90
N LEU A 331 -15.45 11.24 22.99
CA LEU A 331 -15.18 12.17 24.10
C LEU A 331 -14.36 13.38 23.64
N GLY A 332 -13.38 13.18 22.75
CA GLY A 332 -12.61 14.27 22.19
C GLY A 332 -13.40 15.18 21.23
N VAL A 333 -14.34 14.64 20.45
CA VAL A 333 -15.25 15.47 19.64
C VAL A 333 -16.17 16.29 20.56
N VAL A 334 -16.66 15.69 21.64
CA VAL A 334 -17.44 16.40 22.66
C VAL A 334 -16.62 17.51 23.32
N SER A 335 -15.34 17.30 23.62
CA SER A 335 -14.50 18.36 24.20
C SER A 335 -14.34 19.56 23.27
N VAL A 336 -14.18 19.33 21.95
CA VAL A 336 -14.16 20.40 20.94
C VAL A 336 -15.51 21.14 20.90
N ALA A 337 -16.64 20.43 20.96
CA ALA A 337 -17.96 21.06 21.00
C ALA A 337 -18.14 21.95 22.25
N ILE A 338 -17.66 21.49 23.40
CA ILE A 338 -17.65 22.27 24.65
C ILE A 338 -16.75 23.51 24.51
N ALA A 339 -15.57 23.39 23.87
CA ALA A 339 -14.69 24.52 23.61
C ALA A 339 -15.38 25.58 22.72
N VAL A 340 -16.09 25.17 21.67
CA VAL A 340 -16.89 26.06 20.82
C VAL A 340 -18.00 26.75 21.63
N LEU A 341 -18.71 26.02 22.48
CA LEU A 341 -19.74 26.59 23.37
C LEU A 341 -19.15 27.65 24.32
N LEU A 342 -17.99 27.36 24.92
CA LEU A 342 -17.31 28.28 25.81
C LEU A 342 -16.87 29.58 25.09
N VAL A 343 -16.33 29.46 23.88
CA VAL A 343 -15.81 30.59 23.10
C VAL A 343 -16.93 31.47 22.53
N PHE A 344 -17.99 30.89 21.99
CA PHE A 344 -19.00 31.65 21.24
C PHE A 344 -20.25 32.01 22.05
N PHE A 345 -20.59 31.25 23.09
CA PHE A 345 -21.87 31.42 23.79
C PHE A 345 -21.70 31.82 25.25
N ILE A 346 -20.78 31.18 25.99
CA ILE A 346 -20.64 31.43 27.44
C ILE A 346 -19.76 32.66 27.70
N GLN A 347 -18.66 32.80 26.97
CA GLN A 347 -17.72 33.93 27.07
C GLN A 347 -17.37 34.31 28.53
N PRO A 348 -16.84 33.38 29.34
CA PRO A 348 -16.49 33.68 30.72
C PRO A 348 -15.43 34.78 30.80
N VAL A 349 -15.57 35.65 31.81
CA VAL A 349 -14.64 36.77 32.04
C VAL A 349 -13.28 36.30 32.54
N SER A 350 -13.23 35.14 33.22
CA SER A 350 -11.97 34.53 33.68
C SER A 350 -11.35 33.67 32.58
N ASP A 351 -10.02 33.70 32.49
CA ASP A 351 -9.26 32.88 31.52
C ASP A 351 -9.13 31.40 31.93
N ILE A 352 -9.40 31.08 33.21
CA ILE A 352 -9.23 29.72 33.78
C ILE A 352 -9.96 28.64 32.97
N PRO A 353 -11.24 28.81 32.57
CA PRO A 353 -11.96 27.80 31.80
C PRO A 353 -11.32 27.50 30.44
N TYR A 354 -10.74 28.50 29.78
CA TYR A 354 -10.06 28.31 28.49
C TYR A 354 -8.81 27.45 28.65
N TYR A 355 -7.98 27.73 29.68
CA TYR A 355 -6.78 26.94 29.95
C TYR A 355 -7.11 25.49 30.35
N VAL A 356 -8.15 25.28 31.16
CA VAL A 356 -8.62 23.93 31.51
C VAL A 356 -9.01 23.16 30.24
N MET A 357 -9.76 23.79 29.32
CA MET A 357 -10.13 23.14 28.07
C MET A 357 -8.94 22.87 27.15
N CYS A 358 -7.96 23.78 27.07
CA CYS A 358 -6.72 23.53 26.33
C CYS A 358 -5.99 22.27 26.85
N ILE A 359 -5.94 22.08 28.17
CA ILE A 359 -5.32 20.89 28.78
C ILE A 359 -6.12 19.63 28.42
N VAL A 360 -7.45 19.69 28.51
CA VAL A 360 -8.32 18.57 28.13
C VAL A 360 -8.11 18.18 26.67
N GLU A 361 -8.10 19.15 25.75
CA GLU A 361 -7.85 18.90 24.33
C GLU A 361 -6.44 18.36 24.08
N ALA A 362 -5.42 18.87 24.78
CA ALA A 362 -4.06 18.34 24.67
C ALA A 362 -3.97 16.86 25.06
N VAL A 363 -4.71 16.44 26.12
CA VAL A 363 -4.78 15.02 26.51
C VAL A 363 -5.42 14.18 25.40
N PHE A 364 -6.55 14.62 24.85
CA PHE A 364 -7.21 13.91 23.75
C PHE A 364 -6.35 13.88 22.48
N PHE A 365 -5.65 14.95 22.17
CA PHE A 365 -4.70 15.01 21.08
C PHE A 365 -3.61 13.95 21.23
N VAL A 366 -2.96 13.86 22.40
CA VAL A 366 -1.89 12.88 22.65
C VAL A 366 -2.41 11.44 22.57
N LEU A 367 -3.58 11.15 23.15
CA LEU A 367 -4.21 9.83 23.08
C LEU A 367 -4.54 9.44 21.63
N SER A 368 -5.10 10.37 20.87
CA SER A 368 -5.47 10.16 19.47
C SER A 368 -4.25 9.99 18.58
N PHE A 369 -3.20 10.76 18.85
CA PHE A 369 -1.94 10.66 18.15
C PHE A 369 -1.25 9.32 18.41
N LYS A 370 -1.24 8.85 19.66
CA LYS A 370 -0.79 7.49 20.01
C LYS A 370 -1.60 6.43 19.25
N HIS A 371 -2.91 6.59 19.17
CA HIS A 371 -3.78 5.67 18.45
C HIS A 371 -3.48 5.67 16.94
N THR A 372 -3.27 6.83 16.32
CA THR A 372 -2.80 6.95 14.93
C THR A 372 -1.48 6.23 14.68
N LEU A 373 -0.51 6.30 15.59
CA LEU A 373 0.74 5.54 15.49
C LEU A 373 0.51 4.02 15.62
N SER A 374 -0.41 3.61 16.50
CA SER A 374 -0.80 2.19 16.61
C SER A 374 -1.46 1.69 15.33
N ASN A 375 -2.38 2.47 14.75
CA ASN A 375 -3.04 2.19 13.48
C ASN A 375 -2.06 2.10 12.32
N TYR A 376 -1.06 2.99 12.29
CA TYR A 376 0.04 2.89 11.34
C TYR A 376 0.77 1.55 11.47
N ASN A 377 1.14 1.14 12.69
CA ASN A 377 1.75 -0.17 12.91
C ASN A 377 0.81 -1.32 12.53
N ILE A 378 -0.51 -1.11 12.63
CA ILE A 378 -1.54 -2.01 12.08
C ILE A 378 -1.44 -2.17 10.59
N MET A 379 -1.32 -1.10 9.84
CA MET A 379 -1.17 -1.17 8.39
C MET A 379 0.21 -1.69 7.97
N ALA A 380 1.25 -1.33 8.71
CA ALA A 380 2.63 -1.65 8.39
C ALA A 380 3.03 -3.10 8.73
N THR A 381 2.17 -3.89 9.38
CA THR A 381 2.47 -5.29 9.71
C THR A 381 1.24 -6.15 9.50
N ARG A 382 1.42 -7.47 9.42
CA ARG A 382 0.32 -8.41 9.18
C ARG A 382 0.04 -9.26 10.40
N ARG A 383 -1.19 -9.74 10.55
CA ARG A 383 -1.49 -10.76 11.57
C ARG A 383 -0.77 -12.05 11.20
N LEU A 384 -0.32 -12.78 12.23
CA LEU A 384 0.24 -14.10 12.04
C LEU A 384 -0.82 -15.01 11.36
N PRO A 385 -0.47 -15.77 10.31
CA PRO A 385 -1.39 -16.72 9.72
C PRO A 385 -1.83 -17.72 10.79
N GLN A 386 -3.13 -17.79 11.06
CA GLN A 386 -3.67 -18.81 11.95
C GLN A 386 -3.71 -20.13 11.18
N PHE A 387 -2.68 -20.95 11.35
CA PHE A 387 -2.73 -22.31 10.86
C PHE A 387 -3.64 -23.12 11.78
N ASP A 388 -4.70 -23.73 11.23
CA ASP A 388 -5.60 -24.67 11.90
C ASP A 388 -4.90 -26.00 12.33
N ARG A 389 -3.59 -25.96 12.58
CA ARG A 389 -2.76 -27.10 13.01
C ARG A 389 -2.18 -26.79 14.38
N LYS A 390 -2.79 -27.34 15.43
CA LYS A 390 -2.17 -27.48 16.75
C LYS A 390 -1.14 -28.59 16.67
N GLY A 391 0.13 -28.24 16.54
CA GLY A 391 1.22 -29.21 16.46
C GLY A 391 2.56 -28.57 16.13
N GLY A 392 3.04 -27.69 16.99
CA GLY A 392 4.38 -27.12 16.94
C GLY A 392 4.64 -26.35 18.23
N ASP A 393 5.75 -26.63 18.90
CA ASP A 393 6.15 -25.98 20.14
C ASP A 393 6.42 -24.48 19.90
N ASP A 394 5.73 -23.59 20.62
CA ASP A 394 5.75 -22.14 20.44
C ASP A 394 7.05 -21.47 20.98
N ARG A 395 8.15 -22.22 21.11
CA ARG A 395 9.42 -21.78 21.70
C ARG A 395 10.62 -21.89 20.74
N ALA A 396 10.45 -21.49 19.48
CA ALA A 396 11.56 -21.38 18.53
C ALA A 396 11.72 -19.95 18.00
#